data_AF-A0A424YH26-F1
#
_entry.id   AF-A0A424YH26-F1
#
_cell.length_a   1.000
_cell.length_b   1.000
_cell.length_c   1.000
_cell.angle_alpha   90.00
_cell.angle_beta   90.00
_cell.angle_gamma   90.00
#
_symmetry.space_group_name_H-M   'P 1'
#
loop_
_entity.id
_entity.type
_entity.pdbx_description
1 polymer ?
#
loop_
_entity_poly.entity_id
_entity_poly.type
_entity_poly.pdbx_seq_one_letter_code
_entity_poly.pdbx_strand_id
1 'polypeptide(L)' 'MTTFHIIHIVVGAWLAIVNFTDILTPATLAGNNIVFGIVIALYNAYFLFMKENVDAKQEQS' A
#
# COMPACT_ATOMS: atom_id res chain seq x y z
N MET A 1 16.33 2.82 3.80
CA MET A 1 14.96 3.08 3.30
C MET A 1 14.66 2.07 2.21
N THR A 2 13.85 1.06 2.50
CA THR A 2 13.49 0.06 1.49
C THR A 2 12.52 0.66 0.49
N THR A 3 12.54 0.21 -0.76
CA THR A 3 11.61 0.64 -1.82
C THR A 3 10.15 0.57 -1.36
N PHE A 4 9.83 -0.42 -0.52
CA PHE A 4 8.52 -0.56 0.14
C PHE A 4 8.10 0.66 0.95
N HIS A 5 8.99 1.18 1.81
CA HIS A 5 8.69 2.36 2.62
C HIS A 5 8.46 3.60 1.77
N ILE A 6 9.25 3.78 0.71
CA ILE A 6 9.12 4.93 -0.20
C ILE A 6 7.77 4.88 -0.92
N ILE A 7 7.38 3.72 -1.46
CA ILE A 7 6.08 3.56 -2.13
C ILE A 7 4.93 3.83 -1.15
N HIS A 8 4.99 3.29 0.07
CA HIS A 8 3.94 3.49 1.07
C HIS A 8 3.79 4.96 1.47
N ILE A 9 4.91 5.68 1.61
CA ILE A 9 4.91 7.12 1.91
C ILE A 9 4.32 7.92 0.74
N VAL A 10 4.74 7.65 -0.50
CA VAL A 10 4.26 8.37 -1.69
C VAL A 10 2.76 8.13 -1.91
N VAL A 11 2.31 6.89 -1.78
CA VAL A 11 0.89 6.53 -1.92
C VAL A 11 0.07 7.12 -0.77
N GLY A 12 0.56 7.05 0.47
CA GLY A 12 -0.08 7.65 1.63
C GLY A 12 -0.21 9.17 1.50
N ALA A 13 0.82 9.84 1.00
CA ALA A 13 0.78 11.28 0.73
C ALA A 13 -0.23 11.63 -0.38
N TRP A 14 -0.30 10.84 -1.45
CA TRP A 14 -1.32 11.02 -2.50
C TRP A 14 -2.74 10.89 -1.94
N LEU A 15 -3.00 9.83 -1.15
CA LEU A 15 -4.28 9.64 -0.49
C LEU A 15 -4.64 10.81 0.44
N ALA A 16 -3.69 11.30 1.22
CA ALA A 16 -3.92 12.47 2.07
C ALA A 16 -4.27 13.71 1.23
N ILE A 17 -3.53 13.99 0.16
CA ILE A 17 -3.78 15.13 -0.73
C ILE A 17 -5.17 15.06 -1.34
N VAL A 18 -5.53 13.96 -2.01
CA VAL A 18 -6.83 13.86 -2.71
C VAL A 18 -8.03 13.85 -1.78
N ASN A 19 -7.86 13.50 -0.50
CA ASN A 19 -8.94 13.62 0.50
C ASN A 19 -9.01 15.01 1.14
N PHE A 20 -7.91 15.77 1.12
CA PHE A 20 -7.86 17.13 1.67
C PHE A 20 -8.14 18.21 0.61
N THR A 21 -8.10 17.83 -0.67
CA THR A 21 -8.30 18.72 -1.81
C THR A 21 -9.49 18.22 -2.62
N ASP A 22 -10.47 19.09 -2.90
CA ASP A 22 -11.69 18.78 -3.68
C ASP A 22 -11.42 18.59 -5.19
N ILE A 23 -10.24 18.08 -5.56
CA ILE A 23 -9.85 17.81 -6.96
C ILE A 23 -10.59 16.63 -7.59
N LEU A 24 -11.20 15.77 -6.77
CA LEU A 24 -11.98 14.61 -7.23
C LEU A 24 -13.43 14.73 -6.77
N THR A 25 -14.37 14.33 -7.62
CA THR A 25 -15.78 14.19 -7.20
C THR A 25 -15.92 13.09 -6.15
N PRO A 26 -16.93 13.14 -5.26
CA PRO A 26 -17.05 12.19 -4.16
C PRO A 26 -17.07 10.71 -4.58
N ALA A 27 -17.71 10.40 -5.71
CA ALA A 27 -17.76 9.05 -6.26
C ALA A 27 -16.36 8.57 -6.73
N THR A 28 -15.61 9.45 -7.40
CA THR A 28 -14.26 9.16 -7.87
C THR A 28 -13.27 9.09 -6.71
N LEU A 29 -13.42 9.93 -5.68
CA LEU A 29 -12.61 9.91 -4.47
C LEU A 29 -12.77 8.59 -3.70
N ALA A 30 -14.01 8.13 -3.51
CA ALA A 30 -14.29 6.85 -2.87
C ALA A 30 -13.67 5.68 -3.66
N GLY A 31 -13.84 5.68 -5.00
CA GLY A 31 -13.21 4.68 -5.87
C GLY A 31 -11.68 4.68 -5.80
N ASN A 32 -11.07 5.87 -5.84
CA ASN A 32 -9.62 6.03 -5.71
C ASN A 32 -9.12 5.47 -4.37
N ASN A 33 -9.76 5.85 -3.26
CA ASN A 33 -9.36 5.39 -1.93
C ASN A 33 -9.50 3.87 -1.78
N ILE A 34 -10.56 3.26 -2.30
CA ILE A 34 -10.79 1.81 -2.25
C ILE A 34 -9.70 1.06 -3.02
N VAL A 35 -9.41 1.49 -4.26
CA VAL A 35 -8.39 0.84 -5.10
C VAL A 35 -7.03 0.89 -4.42
N PHE A 36 -6.59 2.08 -3.99
CA PHE A 36 -5.31 2.22 -3.31
C PHE A 36 -5.26 1.46 -1.98
N GLY A 37 -6.35 1.48 -1.21
CA GLY A 37 -6.46 0.70 0.03
C GLY A 37 -6.28 -0.80 -0.20
N ILE A 38 -6.94 -1.35 -1.23
CA ILE A 38 -6.80 -2.78 -1.61
C ILE A 38 -5.36 -3.08 -2.04
N VAL A 39 -4.75 -2.25 -2.88
CA VAL A 39 -3.36 -2.44 -3.34
C VAL A 39 -2.40 -2.48 -2.16
N ILE A 40 -2.52 -1.51 -1.23
CA ILE A 40 -1.68 -1.45 -0.04
C ILE A 40 -1.89 -2.69 0.84
N ALA A 41 -3.15 -3.08 1.08
CA ALA A 41 -3.47 -4.23 1.90
C ALA A 41 -2.93 -5.54 1.31
N LEU A 42 -3.07 -5.74 -0.02
CA LEU A 42 -2.53 -6.91 -0.71
C LEU A 42 -1.00 -6.92 -0.69
N TYR A 43 -0.34 -5.79 -0.90
CA TYR A 43 1.12 -5.70 -0.81
C TYR A 43 1.63 -5.96 0.60
N ASN A 44 0.95 -5.42 1.61
CA ASN A 44 1.29 -5.67 3.01
C ASN A 44 1.08 -7.14 3.38
N ALA A 45 -0.04 -7.74 2.96
CA ALA A 45 -0.32 -9.16 3.13
C ALA A 45 0.72 -10.04 2.41
N TYR A 46 1.08 -9.74 1.16
CA TYR A 46 2.14 -10.46 0.46
C TYR A 46 3.47 -10.38 1.20
N PHE A 47 3.82 -9.20 1.71
CA PHE A 47 5.06 -9.03 2.47
C PHE A 47 5.06 -9.84 3.77
N LEU A 48 3.98 -9.76 4.56
CA LEU A 48 3.85 -10.48 5.83
C LEU A 48 3.72 -11.99 5.64
N PHE A 49 2.88 -12.44 4.73
CA PHE A 49 2.60 -13.87 4.57
C PHE A 49 3.54 -14.57 3.60
N MET A 50 4.05 -13.89 2.58
CA MET A 50 4.81 -14.54 1.52
C MET A 50 6.31 -14.30 1.64
N LYS A 51 6.75 -13.11 2.10
CA LYS A 51 8.18 -12.84 2.29
C LYS A 51 8.75 -13.46 3.57
N GLU A 52 8.05 -13.37 4.71
CA GLU A 52 8.53 -14.01 5.95
C GLU A 52 8.57 -15.54 5.85
N ASN A 53 7.60 -16.18 5.17
CA ASN A 53 7.62 -17.64 4.99
C ASN A 53 8.74 -18.13 4.07
N VAL A 54 9.24 -17.28 3.15
CA VAL A 54 10.39 -17.61 2.30
C VAL A 54 11.71 -17.41 3.05
N ASP A 55 11.86 -16.30 3.78
CA ASP A 55 13.06 -16.06 4.61
C ASP A 55 13.19 -17.10 5.75
N ALA A 56 12.09 -17.49 6.40
CA ALA A 56 12.09 -18.53 7.45
C ALA A 56 12.48 -19.94 6.96
N LYS A 57 12.38 -20.19 5.65
CA LYS A 57 12.73 -21.47 5.02
C LYS A 57 14.18 -21.53 4.54
N GLN A 58 14.87 -20.38 4.48
CA GLN A 58 16.26 -20.28 4.03
C GLN A 58 17.27 -20.26 5.18
N GLU A 59 16.84 -20.05 6.44
CA GLU A 59 17.73 -20.09 7.62
C GLU A 59 17.93 -21.50 8.21
N GLN A 60 17.33 -22.53 7.61
CA GLN A 60 17.46 -23.94 8.03
C GLN A 60 18.17 -24.85 7.00
N SER A 61 18.90 -24.30 6.01
CA SER A 61 19.69 -25.11 5.07
C SER A 61 21.19 -24.94 5.22
#